data_AF-A0A7S3F1N4-F1
#
_entry.id   AF-A0A7S3F1N4-F1
#
_cell.length_a   1.000
_cell.length_b   1.000
_cell.length_c   1.000
_cell.angle_alpha   90.00
_cell.angle_beta   90.00
_cell.angle_gamma   90.00
#
_symmetry.space_group_name_H-M   'P 1'
#
loop_
_entity.id
_entity.type
_entity.pdbx_description
1 polymer ?
#
loop_
_entity_poly.entity_id
_entity_poly.type
_entity_poly.pdbx_seq_one_letter_code
_entity_poly.pdbx_strand_id
1 'polypeptide(L)'
;MEAAVEAPKMEAPKMETAVEAAVEATVEVQSPTTVESDIFALEFNPTSGLMSKITNKISGASTDLSIQWGWYNSSVGGCTEYGADVPKSLQESPCSGQRSGAYIFRPNSSTLYYPGPKATPTIKVHKGPLVTEVYQSFSDWATHVIRLYKGKNYVEVEWTAGPVPIDTPWFPPVAHDKSHPMPNNWGKEVVVKYSSGLQSEGTWYTDSNGKEMVKRVYNKRGPTYPKPYKISEPVAGNYYPVNALMSLDDGKHELAVLTDVSQAGASLQDGSLEFMVHRRVQADDSRGVQEPLNETMCGCNDIGAAPGAMGAHGHEGDGGCECAGLTMRGRHWLLFDTIDNVHAARRTLSEAINFPPLLAFSSVQPAQHTPTSAVSAALPPNVKLVTITSNYASFNGGKLMLRLSHLYQVGEHPTLAVPVEVDLKKVFGASHLSIESAVETTLTGNQELTAWEKKKHHWQTHAANAEAQAGHAAVGKAAFGERVPFSFPKVTLRPMEVRTFLATFH
;
A
#
# COMPACT_ATOMS: atom_id res chain seq x y z
N MET A 1 -30.12 0.44 -64.51
CA MET A 1 -29.51 1.78 -64.32
C MET A 1 -30.04 2.31 -63.01
N GLU A 2 -29.32 2.02 -61.93
CA GLU A 2 -29.52 2.68 -60.64
C GLU A 2 -28.13 3.04 -60.15
N ALA A 3 -27.93 4.33 -59.95
CA ALA A 3 -26.64 4.96 -59.73
C ALA A 3 -26.15 4.70 -58.30
N ALA A 4 -24.87 4.32 -58.19
CA ALA A 4 -24.14 4.35 -56.95
C ALA A 4 -24.05 5.80 -56.45
N VAL A 5 -24.53 6.06 -55.24
CA VAL A 5 -24.32 7.34 -54.54
C VAL A 5 -23.10 7.14 -53.64
N GLU A 6 -22.01 7.79 -54.04
CA GLU A 6 -20.72 7.85 -53.36
C GLU A 6 -20.84 8.66 -52.06
N ALA A 7 -20.38 8.10 -50.94
CA ALA A 7 -20.35 8.80 -49.65
C ALA A 7 -19.26 9.89 -49.66
N PRO A 8 -19.51 11.08 -49.07
CA PRO A 8 -18.54 12.17 -49.10
C PRO A 8 -17.34 11.84 -48.21
N LYS A 9 -16.13 12.03 -48.76
CA LYS A 9 -14.88 12.04 -48.00
C LYS A 9 -14.90 13.21 -47.03
N MET A 10 -14.92 12.94 -45.73
CA MET A 10 -14.60 13.94 -44.71
C MET A 10 -13.11 14.24 -44.75
N GLU A 11 -12.74 15.42 -45.23
CA GLU A 11 -11.42 16.01 -45.00
C GLU A 11 -11.28 16.34 -43.51
N ALA A 12 -10.19 15.88 -42.90
CA ALA A 12 -9.82 16.26 -41.54
C ALA A 12 -9.51 17.77 -41.50
N PRO A 13 -10.02 18.52 -40.50
CA PRO A 13 -9.71 19.93 -40.39
C PRO A 13 -8.22 20.12 -40.09
N LYS A 14 -7.56 20.98 -40.87
CA LYS A 14 -6.22 21.49 -40.57
C LYS A 14 -6.28 22.25 -39.26
N MET A 15 -5.66 21.69 -38.22
CA MET A 15 -5.46 22.36 -36.95
C MET A 15 -4.35 23.41 -37.14
N GLU A 16 -4.74 24.67 -37.23
CA GLU A 16 -3.80 25.80 -37.17
C GLU A 16 -3.12 25.80 -35.80
N THR A 17 -1.79 25.72 -35.86
CA THR A 17 -0.83 25.78 -34.78
C THR A 17 -0.86 27.13 -34.06
N ALA A 18 -1.16 27.13 -32.77
CA ALA A 18 -0.62 28.09 -31.80
C ALA A 18 -0.92 27.62 -30.37
N VAL A 19 -0.21 26.60 -29.90
CA VAL A 19 0.13 26.49 -28.48
C VAL A 19 1.65 26.49 -28.49
N GLU A 20 2.25 27.61 -28.08
CA GLU A 20 3.67 27.63 -27.72
C GLU A 20 3.87 26.53 -26.69
N ALA A 21 4.40 25.40 -27.15
CA ALA A 21 5.01 24.42 -26.28
C ALA A 21 6.14 25.18 -25.58
N ALA A 22 5.91 25.52 -24.31
CA ALA A 22 7.01 25.82 -23.40
C ALA A 22 7.93 24.61 -23.49
N VAL A 23 9.03 24.79 -24.23
CA VAL A 23 10.10 23.81 -24.33
C VAL A 23 10.55 23.59 -22.89
N GLU A 24 10.13 22.48 -22.28
CA GLU A 24 10.69 22.02 -21.02
C GLU A 24 12.19 21.88 -21.28
N ALA A 25 12.95 22.81 -20.72
CA ALA A 25 14.38 22.68 -20.63
C ALA A 25 14.64 21.38 -19.87
N THR A 26 14.98 20.33 -20.62
CA THR A 26 15.52 19.10 -20.06
C THR A 26 16.93 19.48 -19.61
N VAL A 27 17.05 20.08 -18.44
CA VAL A 27 18.34 20.29 -17.83
C VAL A 27 18.75 18.90 -17.33
N GLU A 28 19.60 18.21 -18.10
CA GLU A 28 20.47 17.19 -17.51
C GLU A 28 21.37 17.92 -16.50
N VAL A 29 20.84 18.15 -15.31
CA VAL A 29 21.64 18.63 -14.19
C VAL A 29 22.58 17.49 -13.86
N GLN A 30 23.88 17.70 -14.04
CA GLN A 30 24.88 16.90 -13.34
C GLN A 30 24.56 16.98 -11.85
N SER A 31 23.98 15.89 -11.34
CA SER A 31 23.74 15.58 -9.93
C SER A 31 23.19 16.75 -9.10
N PRO A 32 21.89 17.10 -9.19
CA PRO A 32 21.31 17.97 -8.18
C PRO A 32 21.44 17.26 -6.82
N THR A 33 22.25 17.82 -5.93
CA THR A 33 22.43 17.30 -4.57
C THR A 33 21.14 17.42 -3.76
N THR A 34 20.19 18.26 -4.19
CA THR A 34 18.92 18.51 -3.50
C THR A 34 17.77 18.75 -4.49
N VAL A 35 16.63 18.11 -4.23
CA VAL A 35 15.35 18.27 -4.94
C VAL A 35 14.28 18.60 -3.92
N GLU A 36 13.44 19.60 -4.17
CA GLU A 36 12.53 20.13 -3.14
C GLU A 36 11.15 20.54 -3.68
N SER A 37 10.20 20.61 -2.74
CA SER A 37 8.90 21.27 -2.85
C SER A 37 8.80 22.38 -1.78
N ASP A 38 7.60 22.91 -1.61
CA ASP A 38 7.25 23.80 -0.50
C ASP A 38 7.29 23.09 0.86
N ILE A 39 7.11 21.77 0.91
CA ILE A 39 7.04 21.00 2.17
C ILE A 39 8.28 20.13 2.41
N PHE A 40 8.80 19.44 1.40
CA PHE A 40 9.94 18.53 1.57
C PHE A 40 11.17 18.96 0.78
N ALA A 41 12.35 18.72 1.35
CA ALA A 41 13.63 18.69 0.64
C ALA A 41 14.23 17.27 0.72
N LEU A 42 14.70 16.77 -0.41
CA LEU A 42 15.35 15.47 -0.56
C LEU A 42 16.79 15.69 -1.03
N GLU A 43 17.75 15.15 -0.29
CA GLU A 43 19.16 15.21 -0.69
C GLU A 43 19.60 13.87 -1.31
N PHE A 44 20.44 13.93 -2.34
CA PHE A 44 20.96 12.77 -3.06
C PHE A 44 22.49 12.73 -2.98
N ASN A 45 23.02 11.54 -2.69
CA ASN A 45 24.45 11.32 -2.67
C ASN A 45 24.97 11.14 -4.12
N PRO A 46 25.89 12.00 -4.60
CA PRO A 46 26.34 11.96 -5.99
C PRO A 46 27.21 10.74 -6.31
N THR A 47 27.80 10.09 -5.32
CA THR A 47 28.64 8.89 -5.48
C THR A 47 27.80 7.62 -5.57
N SER A 48 26.84 7.46 -4.66
CA SER A 48 25.98 6.27 -4.62
C SER A 48 24.74 6.38 -5.48
N GLY A 49 24.38 7.58 -5.93
CA GLY A 49 23.15 7.84 -6.68
C GLY A 49 21.88 7.64 -5.84
N LEU A 50 21.98 7.42 -4.53
CA LEU A 50 20.82 7.19 -3.67
C LEU A 50 20.39 8.48 -2.98
N MET A 51 19.09 8.61 -2.73
CA MET A 51 18.60 9.56 -1.72
C MET A 51 19.32 9.28 -0.40
N SER A 52 19.81 10.32 0.24
CA SER A 52 20.57 10.23 1.49
C SER A 52 19.82 10.85 2.67
N LYS A 53 18.91 11.80 2.44
CA LYS A 53 18.25 12.54 3.50
C LYS A 53 16.90 13.08 3.07
N ILE A 54 15.96 13.13 4.02
CA ILE A 54 14.68 13.81 3.92
C ILE A 54 14.58 14.90 4.98
N THR A 55 14.03 16.05 4.61
CA THR A 55 13.72 17.15 5.53
C THR A 55 12.30 17.65 5.26
N ASN A 56 11.49 17.71 6.31
CA ASN A 56 10.24 18.46 6.30
C ASN A 56 10.58 19.93 6.61
N LYS A 57 10.42 20.80 5.61
CA LYS A 57 10.79 22.22 5.65
C LYS A 57 9.87 23.04 6.57
N ILE A 58 8.67 22.55 6.86
CA ILE A 58 7.70 23.26 7.69
C ILE A 58 8.01 23.06 9.17
N SER A 59 8.24 21.81 9.59
CA SER A 59 8.57 21.50 10.99
C SER A 59 10.06 21.57 11.31
N GLY A 60 10.92 21.49 10.29
CA GLY A 60 12.36 21.34 10.44
C GLY A 60 12.81 19.92 10.78
N ALA A 61 11.90 18.94 10.85
CA ALA A 61 12.25 17.55 11.10
C ALA A 61 13.12 17.01 9.96
N SER A 62 14.19 16.27 10.28
CA SER A 62 15.06 15.67 9.29
C SER A 62 15.67 14.36 9.77
N THR A 63 15.88 13.43 8.86
CA THR A 63 16.57 12.16 9.10
C THR A 63 17.27 11.71 7.82
N ASP A 64 18.32 10.91 7.97
CA ASP A 64 18.86 10.15 6.84
C ASP A 64 17.74 9.28 6.27
N LEU A 65 17.62 9.18 4.95
CA LEU A 65 16.65 8.30 4.32
C LEU A 65 17.15 7.87 2.94
N SER A 66 17.27 6.56 2.75
CA SER A 66 17.59 5.95 1.46
C SER A 66 16.50 5.00 1.01
N ILE A 67 16.29 4.94 -0.31
CA ILE A 67 15.40 3.99 -0.96
C ILE A 67 16.27 3.00 -1.73
N GLN A 68 16.16 1.72 -1.39
CA GLN A 68 16.94 0.65 -1.96
C GLN A 68 16.02 -0.40 -2.58
N TRP A 69 16.46 -0.99 -3.69
CA TRP A 69 15.84 -2.18 -4.24
C TRP A 69 16.67 -3.40 -3.91
N GLY A 70 15.99 -4.52 -3.69
CA GLY A 70 16.64 -5.80 -3.63
C GLY A 70 15.68 -6.95 -3.79
N TRP A 71 16.18 -8.16 -3.63
CA TRP A 71 15.35 -9.36 -3.63
C TRP A 71 15.94 -10.46 -2.75
N TYR A 72 15.05 -11.25 -2.18
CA TYR A 72 15.41 -12.50 -1.52
C TYR A 72 15.32 -13.66 -2.50
N ASN A 73 16.30 -14.57 -2.47
CA ASN A 73 16.24 -15.79 -3.28
C ASN A 73 15.27 -16.79 -2.64
N SER A 74 14.24 -17.17 -3.38
CA SER A 74 13.24 -18.16 -2.97
C SER A 74 13.88 -19.54 -2.78
N SER A 75 13.73 -20.11 -1.59
CA SER A 75 14.22 -21.46 -1.31
C SER A 75 13.44 -22.52 -2.10
N VAL A 76 14.16 -23.49 -2.69
CA VAL A 76 13.61 -24.72 -3.28
C VAL A 76 13.77 -25.94 -2.34
N GLY A 77 14.01 -25.66 -1.05
CA GLY A 77 14.47 -26.61 -0.05
C GLY A 77 15.94 -26.38 0.31
N GLY A 78 16.39 -26.90 1.45
CA GLY A 78 17.76 -26.73 1.96
C GLY A 78 17.80 -25.97 3.29
N CYS A 79 18.95 -25.37 3.60
CA CYS A 79 19.21 -24.71 4.87
C CYS A 79 19.20 -23.19 4.73
N THR A 80 18.55 -22.50 5.66
CA THR A 80 18.58 -21.03 5.77
C THR A 80 19.69 -20.59 6.70
N GLU A 81 20.63 -19.76 6.25
CA GLU A 81 21.66 -19.22 7.14
C GLU A 81 21.07 -18.16 8.09
N TYR A 82 21.29 -18.34 9.40
CA TYR A 82 20.97 -17.33 10.40
C TYR A 82 21.98 -16.19 10.35
N GLY A 83 21.50 -14.96 10.51
CA GLY A 83 22.35 -13.81 10.78
C GLY A 83 23.07 -13.93 12.13
N ALA A 84 24.20 -13.24 12.26
CA ALA A 84 24.99 -13.21 13.50
C ALA A 84 24.24 -12.59 14.70
N ASP A 85 23.16 -11.85 14.43
CA ASP A 85 22.28 -11.18 15.38
C ASP A 85 21.28 -12.13 16.07
N VAL A 86 21.09 -13.35 15.55
CA VAL A 86 20.17 -14.34 16.12
C VAL A 86 20.93 -15.22 17.13
N PRO A 87 20.61 -15.17 18.45
CA PRO A 87 21.31 -15.98 19.44
C PRO A 87 21.15 -17.48 19.18
N LYS A 88 22.25 -18.25 19.25
CA LYS A 88 22.23 -19.72 19.05
C LYS A 88 21.21 -20.45 19.95
N SER A 89 20.94 -19.92 21.15
CA SER A 89 19.95 -20.48 22.06
C SER A 89 18.51 -20.33 21.58
N LEU A 90 18.24 -19.45 20.61
CA LEU A 90 16.94 -19.21 20.01
C LEU A 90 16.78 -19.86 18.64
N GLN A 91 17.85 -20.35 18.02
CA GLN A 91 17.81 -20.93 16.67
C GLN A 91 17.13 -22.32 16.67
N GLU A 92 16.22 -22.52 15.73
CA GLU A 92 15.70 -23.84 15.34
C GLU A 92 16.54 -24.45 14.22
N SER A 93 16.27 -25.71 13.82
CA SER A 93 16.96 -26.32 12.68
C SER A 93 16.71 -25.50 11.41
N PRO A 94 17.75 -24.94 10.75
CA PRO A 94 17.58 -24.10 9.57
C PRO A 94 17.23 -24.89 8.30
N CYS A 95 17.46 -26.21 8.33
CA CYS A 95 17.30 -27.08 7.18
C CYS A 95 15.88 -27.64 7.10
N SER A 96 15.24 -27.44 5.96
CA SER A 96 13.89 -27.93 5.68
C SER A 96 13.71 -28.21 4.19
N GLY A 97 12.90 -29.21 3.86
CA GLY A 97 12.46 -29.48 2.50
C GLY A 97 11.38 -28.51 2.01
N GLN A 98 10.84 -27.66 2.89
CA GLN A 98 9.82 -26.67 2.55
C GLN A 98 10.37 -25.67 1.52
N ARG A 99 9.60 -25.40 0.47
CA ARG A 99 9.93 -24.42 -0.57
C ARG A 99 9.18 -23.12 -0.35
N SER A 100 9.67 -22.03 -0.93
CA SER A 100 8.88 -20.82 -1.13
C SER A 100 7.88 -21.04 -2.26
N GLY A 101 6.69 -20.45 -2.16
CA GLY A 101 5.60 -20.62 -3.13
C GLY A 101 4.51 -19.57 -2.93
N ALA A 102 3.32 -19.84 -3.44
CA ALA A 102 2.20 -18.89 -3.39
C ALA A 102 1.82 -18.46 -1.95
N TYR A 103 1.92 -19.37 -0.97
CA TYR A 103 1.53 -19.14 0.42
C TYR A 103 2.73 -18.86 1.31
N ILE A 104 3.83 -19.56 1.09
CA ILE A 104 4.99 -19.55 1.98
C ILE A 104 6.07 -18.65 1.39
N PHE A 105 6.49 -17.67 2.18
CA PHE A 105 7.76 -16.99 1.98
C PHE A 105 8.84 -17.71 2.78
N ARG A 106 9.78 -18.34 2.07
CA ARG A 106 10.97 -18.95 2.68
C ARG A 106 12.21 -18.56 1.88
N PRO A 107 12.94 -17.52 2.32
CA PRO A 107 14.19 -17.15 1.67
C PRO A 107 15.28 -18.18 2.01
N ASN A 108 16.20 -18.42 1.09
CA ASN A 108 17.32 -19.34 1.32
C ASN A 108 18.41 -18.77 2.25
N SER A 109 18.41 -17.45 2.46
CA SER A 109 19.40 -16.72 3.24
C SER A 109 18.81 -15.38 3.67
N SER A 110 19.47 -14.72 4.61
CA SER A 110 19.13 -13.35 5.00
C SER A 110 19.71 -12.29 4.05
N THR A 111 20.35 -12.70 2.95
CA THR A 111 20.99 -11.80 2.00
C THR A 111 19.94 -11.16 1.09
N LEU A 112 19.93 -9.83 1.08
CA LEU A 112 19.18 -9.03 0.12
C LEU A 112 20.08 -8.74 -1.10
N TYR A 113 19.78 -9.35 -2.23
CA TYR A 113 20.57 -9.20 -3.46
C TYR A 113 20.15 -7.96 -4.24
N TYR A 114 21.12 -7.29 -4.89
CA TYR A 114 20.84 -6.17 -5.80
C TYR A 114 20.05 -6.68 -7.02
N PRO A 115 19.09 -5.90 -7.59
CA PRO A 115 18.23 -6.34 -8.68
C PRO A 115 18.93 -6.39 -10.06
N GLY A 116 20.18 -6.84 -10.14
CA GLY A 116 20.98 -6.92 -11.36
C GLY A 116 22.48 -6.99 -11.06
N PRO A 117 23.35 -6.79 -12.08
CA PRO A 117 24.75 -6.46 -11.85
C PRO A 117 24.83 -5.22 -10.92
N LYS A 118 25.68 -5.28 -9.90
CA LYS A 118 25.80 -4.16 -8.95
C LYS A 118 26.22 -2.89 -9.70
N ALA A 119 25.36 -1.88 -9.65
CA ALA A 119 25.57 -0.60 -10.34
C ALA A 119 25.11 0.57 -9.47
N THR A 120 25.58 1.76 -9.82
CA THR A 120 25.02 3.02 -9.32
C THR A 120 23.73 3.30 -10.10
N PRO A 121 22.58 3.53 -9.44
CA PRO A 121 21.33 3.80 -10.12
C PRO A 121 21.42 5.11 -10.92
N THR A 122 20.75 5.15 -12.07
CA THR A 122 20.64 6.38 -12.85
C THR A 122 19.75 7.38 -12.12
N ILE A 123 19.95 8.68 -12.37
CA ILE A 123 19.10 9.74 -11.85
C ILE A 123 18.75 10.69 -12.98
N LYS A 124 17.46 10.97 -13.17
CA LYS A 124 16.97 12.04 -14.02
C LYS A 124 15.94 12.87 -13.27
N VAL A 125 16.09 14.19 -13.28
CA VAL A 125 15.21 15.11 -12.55
C VAL A 125 14.41 15.96 -13.53
N HIS A 126 13.10 15.99 -13.34
CA HIS A 126 12.16 16.82 -14.09
C HIS A 126 11.48 17.79 -13.11
N LYS A 127 11.64 19.10 -13.33
CA LYS A 127 11.05 20.15 -12.48
C LYS A 127 9.91 20.83 -13.20
N GLY A 128 8.70 20.73 -12.66
CA GLY A 128 7.52 21.44 -13.13
C GLY A 128 6.89 22.32 -12.05
N PRO A 129 5.93 23.19 -12.42
CA PRO A 129 5.27 24.10 -11.48
C PRO A 129 4.32 23.42 -10.48
N LEU A 130 3.89 22.18 -10.78
CA LEU A 130 2.96 21.39 -9.94
C LEU A 130 3.63 20.19 -9.28
N VAL A 131 4.66 19.63 -9.90
CA VAL A 131 5.35 18.43 -9.45
C VAL A 131 6.82 18.50 -9.87
N THR A 132 7.69 18.01 -8.98
CA THR A 132 9.05 17.66 -9.34
C THR A 132 9.22 16.15 -9.24
N GLU A 133 9.83 15.55 -10.25
CA GLU A 133 10.01 14.10 -10.35
C GLU A 133 11.48 13.72 -10.42
N VAL A 134 11.86 12.66 -9.71
CA VAL A 134 13.19 12.04 -9.76
C VAL A 134 13.02 10.60 -10.22
N TYR A 135 13.50 10.31 -11.42
CA TYR A 135 13.48 8.98 -12.01
C TYR A 135 14.77 8.26 -11.61
N GLN A 136 14.65 7.08 -11.00
CA GLN A 136 15.79 6.23 -10.69
C GLN A 136 15.62 4.81 -11.24
N SER A 137 16.67 4.31 -11.91
CA SER A 137 16.72 2.94 -12.44
C SER A 137 17.83 2.17 -11.73
N PHE A 138 17.47 1.05 -11.10
CA PHE A 138 18.43 0.14 -10.43
C PHE A 138 18.80 -1.02 -11.35
N SER A 139 17.89 -1.40 -12.24
CA SER A 139 18.10 -2.32 -13.36
C SER A 139 16.97 -2.15 -14.38
N ASP A 140 17.00 -2.92 -15.46
CA ASP A 140 15.98 -2.90 -16.52
C ASP A 140 14.58 -3.32 -16.02
N TRP A 141 14.48 -3.94 -14.84
CA TRP A 141 13.23 -4.44 -14.27
C TRP A 141 12.93 -3.90 -12.86
N ALA A 142 13.76 -3.00 -12.33
CA ALA A 142 13.58 -2.41 -11.01
C ALA A 142 13.80 -0.89 -11.07
N THR A 143 12.69 -0.13 -11.09
CA THR A 143 12.71 1.33 -11.25
C THR A 143 11.71 1.99 -10.31
N HIS A 144 11.96 3.26 -9.97
CA HIS A 144 10.94 4.08 -9.31
C HIS A 144 10.98 5.53 -9.80
N VAL A 145 9.89 6.24 -9.54
CA VAL A 145 9.79 7.69 -9.67
C VAL A 145 9.43 8.28 -8.32
N ILE A 146 10.27 9.17 -7.81
CA ILE A 146 9.99 9.95 -6.59
C ILE A 146 9.32 11.25 -7.02
N ARG A 147 8.12 11.54 -6.52
CA ARG A 147 7.36 12.75 -6.86
C ARG A 147 7.14 13.62 -5.63
N LEU A 148 7.45 14.91 -5.80
CA LEU A 148 7.18 16.00 -4.87
C LEU A 148 6.11 16.90 -5.46
N TYR A 149 4.86 16.68 -5.08
CA TYR A 149 3.74 17.52 -5.51
C TYR A 149 3.66 18.79 -4.67
N LYS A 150 3.35 19.91 -5.33
CA LYS A 150 3.14 21.20 -4.67
C LYS A 150 2.01 21.11 -3.64
N GLY A 151 2.28 21.56 -2.41
CA GLY A 151 1.31 21.61 -1.31
C GLY A 151 0.89 20.25 -0.76
N LYS A 152 1.60 19.15 -1.09
CA LYS A 152 1.31 17.81 -0.56
C LYS A 152 2.28 17.44 0.55
N ASN A 153 1.73 17.08 1.71
CA ASN A 153 2.49 16.63 2.88
C ASN A 153 2.83 15.12 2.81
N TYR A 154 3.27 14.66 1.63
CA TYR A 154 3.86 13.34 1.43
C TYR A 154 4.82 13.37 0.25
N VAL A 155 5.74 12.41 0.23
CA VAL A 155 6.57 12.10 -0.95
C VAL A 155 6.02 10.84 -1.59
N GLU A 156 5.65 10.88 -2.86
CA GLU A 156 5.19 9.68 -3.58
C GLU A 156 6.39 8.94 -4.18
N VAL A 157 6.41 7.62 -4.04
CA VAL A 157 7.34 6.70 -4.69
C VAL A 157 6.52 5.72 -5.51
N GLU A 158 6.40 5.96 -6.82
CA GLU A 158 5.81 5.01 -7.75
C GLU A 158 6.89 4.01 -8.15
N TRP A 159 6.73 2.76 -7.75
CA TRP A 159 7.66 1.69 -8.06
C TRP A 159 7.14 0.86 -9.24
N THR A 160 8.05 0.37 -10.09
CA THR A 160 7.74 -0.59 -11.16
C THR A 160 8.71 -1.77 -11.04
N ALA A 161 8.16 -2.95 -10.79
CA ALA A 161 8.87 -4.22 -10.63
C ALA A 161 8.49 -5.18 -11.75
N GLY A 162 9.40 -5.37 -12.70
CA GLY A 162 9.31 -6.39 -13.73
C GLY A 162 9.55 -5.87 -15.16
N PRO A 163 9.70 -6.78 -16.14
CA PRO A 163 9.55 -8.23 -16.01
C PRO A 163 10.63 -8.86 -15.12
N VAL A 164 10.25 -9.53 -14.03
CA VAL A 164 11.25 -10.10 -13.10
C VAL A 164 11.91 -11.28 -13.80
N PRO A 165 13.22 -11.24 -14.11
CA PRO A 165 13.87 -12.32 -14.85
C PRO A 165 13.91 -13.60 -14.01
N ILE A 166 13.83 -14.77 -14.64
CA ILE A 166 14.05 -16.05 -13.96
C ILE A 166 15.54 -16.35 -13.89
N ASP A 167 16.20 -16.21 -15.02
CA ASP A 167 17.64 -16.31 -15.14
C ASP A 167 18.33 -15.21 -14.32
N THR A 168 19.56 -15.49 -13.92
CA THR A 168 20.43 -14.54 -13.23
C THR A 168 21.82 -14.58 -13.88
N PRO A 169 21.94 -14.12 -15.14
CA PRO A 169 23.20 -14.19 -15.89
C PRO A 169 24.35 -13.39 -15.25
N TRP A 170 24.04 -12.49 -14.31
CA TRP A 170 25.03 -11.73 -13.55
C TRP A 170 25.59 -12.48 -12.33
N PHE A 171 25.14 -13.70 -12.03
CA PHE A 171 25.76 -14.59 -11.06
C PHE A 171 26.50 -15.75 -11.74
N PRO A 172 27.59 -16.26 -11.15
CA PRO A 172 28.27 -17.45 -11.68
C PRO A 172 27.33 -18.66 -11.72
N PRO A 173 27.29 -19.44 -12.82
CA PRO A 173 26.45 -20.63 -12.92
C PRO A 173 26.67 -21.60 -11.76
N VAL A 174 25.60 -22.01 -11.09
CA VAL A 174 25.63 -23.11 -10.11
C VAL A 174 25.57 -24.40 -10.92
N ALA A 175 26.74 -24.90 -11.33
CA ALA A 175 26.87 -25.96 -12.32
C ALA A 175 26.00 -27.20 -12.01
N HIS A 176 25.16 -27.58 -12.97
CA HIS A 176 24.78 -28.97 -13.19
C HIS A 176 25.33 -29.32 -14.58
N ASP A 177 26.43 -30.07 -14.61
CA ASP A 177 27.24 -30.42 -15.80
C ASP A 177 28.19 -29.32 -16.33
N LYS A 178 29.49 -29.65 -16.44
CA LYS A 178 30.54 -28.78 -17.01
C LYS A 178 30.42 -28.65 -18.54
N SER A 179 29.66 -29.53 -19.19
CA SER A 179 29.47 -29.54 -20.64
C SER A 179 28.28 -28.70 -21.13
N HIS A 180 27.33 -28.35 -20.24
CA HIS A 180 26.15 -27.54 -20.54
C HIS A 180 25.83 -26.58 -19.37
N PRO A 181 26.42 -25.37 -19.30
CA PRO A 181 26.07 -24.44 -18.23
C PRO A 181 24.60 -24.02 -18.35
N MET A 182 23.75 -24.49 -17.43
CA MET A 182 22.36 -24.04 -17.33
C MET A 182 22.28 -22.62 -16.75
N PRO A 183 21.32 -21.79 -17.18
CA PRO A 183 21.07 -20.49 -16.56
C PRO A 183 20.75 -20.64 -15.07
N ASN A 184 21.22 -19.68 -14.27
CA ASN A 184 20.91 -19.62 -12.83
C ASN A 184 19.47 -19.19 -12.61
N ASN A 185 18.56 -20.15 -12.63
CA ASN A 185 17.14 -19.91 -12.45
C ASN A 185 16.82 -19.76 -10.96
N TRP A 186 16.87 -18.53 -10.46
CA TRP A 186 16.60 -18.21 -9.06
C TRP A 186 15.25 -17.54 -8.94
N GLY A 187 14.40 -18.05 -8.05
CA GLY A 187 13.17 -17.36 -7.67
C GLY A 187 13.50 -16.07 -6.92
N LYS A 188 12.77 -15.00 -7.21
CA LYS A 188 13.06 -13.66 -6.69
C LYS A 188 11.83 -13.10 -5.99
N GLU A 189 12.03 -12.66 -4.77
CA GLU A 189 11.01 -11.98 -3.97
C GLU A 189 11.48 -10.55 -3.73
N VAL A 190 10.92 -9.64 -4.53
CA VAL A 190 11.42 -8.30 -4.80
C VAL A 190 10.92 -7.32 -3.76
N VAL A 191 11.83 -6.50 -3.24
CA VAL A 191 11.62 -5.65 -2.09
C VAL A 191 12.06 -4.22 -2.39
N VAL A 192 11.25 -3.26 -1.97
CA VAL A 192 11.64 -1.85 -1.81
C VAL A 192 11.87 -1.60 -0.33
N LYS A 193 13.08 -1.15 0.02
CA LYS A 193 13.52 -0.89 1.39
C LYS A 193 13.78 0.60 1.62
N TYR A 194 13.17 1.13 2.66
CA TYR A 194 13.38 2.47 3.21
C TYR A 194 14.27 2.35 4.43
N SER A 195 15.46 2.94 4.40
CA SER A 195 16.38 2.91 5.55
C SER A 195 16.60 4.33 6.05
N SER A 196 16.18 4.59 7.30
CA SER A 196 16.27 5.90 7.93
C SER A 196 17.24 5.93 9.12
N GLY A 197 17.55 7.14 9.61
CA GLY A 197 18.33 7.33 10.84
C GLY A 197 17.53 7.19 12.15
N LEU A 198 16.24 6.86 12.08
CA LEU A 198 15.37 6.74 13.25
C LEU A 198 15.76 5.55 14.14
N GLN A 199 15.80 5.77 15.45
CA GLN A 199 16.12 4.75 16.44
C GLN A 199 14.84 4.05 16.91
N SER A 200 14.35 3.10 16.13
CA SER A 200 13.06 2.42 16.38
C SER A 200 13.09 1.33 17.45
N GLU A 201 14.27 1.01 17.98
CA GLU A 201 14.53 -0.05 18.95
C GLU A 201 13.94 -1.42 18.53
N GLY A 202 14.01 -1.72 17.22
CA GLY A 202 13.44 -2.94 16.63
C GLY A 202 11.92 -3.04 16.71
N THR A 203 11.22 -1.92 16.93
CA THR A 203 9.76 -1.82 16.98
C THR A 203 9.22 -1.14 15.73
N TRP A 204 8.15 -1.68 15.17
CA TRP A 204 7.40 -1.03 14.10
C TRP A 204 5.91 -1.35 14.24
N TYR A 205 5.08 -0.75 13.40
CA TYR A 205 3.64 -0.91 13.42
C TYR A 205 3.14 -1.26 12.04
N THR A 206 2.24 -2.24 11.94
CA THR A 206 1.50 -2.53 10.71
C THR A 206 0.02 -2.40 10.97
N ASP A 207 -0.75 -1.97 9.99
CA ASP A 207 -2.20 -1.94 10.12
C ASP A 207 -2.80 -3.36 10.24
N SER A 208 -4.02 -3.44 10.78
CA SER A 208 -4.88 -4.60 10.71
C SER A 208 -6.06 -4.31 9.78
N ASN A 209 -5.98 -4.78 8.54
CA ASN A 209 -7.03 -4.59 7.51
C ASN A 209 -7.41 -3.12 7.29
N GLY A 210 -6.42 -2.22 7.33
CA GLY A 210 -6.57 -0.78 7.17
C GLY A 210 -7.08 -0.03 8.39
N LYS A 211 -7.17 -0.67 9.56
CA LYS A 211 -7.72 -0.08 10.80
C LYS A 211 -6.67 0.13 11.90
N GLU A 212 -6.70 -0.67 12.97
CA GLU A 212 -5.80 -0.47 14.11
C GLU A 212 -4.34 -0.70 13.73
N MET A 213 -3.43 0.05 14.34
CA MET A 213 -2.00 -0.18 14.24
C MET A 213 -1.58 -1.23 15.27
N VAL A 214 -0.99 -2.31 14.80
CA VAL A 214 -0.51 -3.41 15.64
C VAL A 214 1.00 -3.29 15.81
N LYS A 215 1.43 -3.16 17.07
CA LYS A 215 2.85 -3.14 17.43
C LYS A 215 3.50 -4.49 17.10
N ARG A 216 4.63 -4.42 16.41
CA ARG A 216 5.52 -5.53 16.05
C ARG A 216 6.88 -5.27 16.67
N VAL A 217 7.58 -6.33 17.04
CA VAL A 217 8.94 -6.24 17.58
C VAL A 217 9.78 -7.36 16.99
N TYR A 218 10.96 -7.01 16.48
CA TYR A 218 11.84 -7.91 15.74
C TYR A 218 12.11 -9.18 16.52
N ASN A 219 11.89 -10.34 15.90
CA ASN A 219 12.08 -11.67 16.47
C ASN A 219 11.35 -11.93 17.81
N LYS A 220 10.29 -11.16 18.13
CA LYS A 220 9.46 -11.39 19.31
C LYS A 220 8.04 -11.81 18.94
N ARG A 221 7.40 -12.48 19.89
CA ARG A 221 6.01 -12.92 19.82
C ARG A 221 5.28 -12.57 21.10
N GLY A 222 3.95 -12.43 20.98
CA GLY A 222 3.08 -12.16 22.11
C GLY A 222 3.03 -13.31 23.13
N PRO A 223 2.36 -13.10 24.26
CA PRO A 223 2.35 -14.04 25.39
C PRO A 223 1.71 -15.41 25.09
N THR A 224 1.04 -15.57 23.94
CA THR A 224 0.45 -16.82 23.50
C THR A 224 1.46 -17.80 22.89
N TYR A 225 2.68 -17.36 22.60
CA TYR A 225 3.75 -18.21 22.05
C TYR A 225 4.61 -18.83 23.16
N PRO A 226 5.25 -19.99 22.91
CA PRO A 226 6.21 -20.59 23.84
C PRO A 226 7.33 -19.61 24.22
N LYS A 227 7.81 -19.72 25.47
CA LYS A 227 8.94 -18.94 25.99
C LYS A 227 10.11 -19.87 26.34
N PRO A 228 11.31 -19.69 25.76
CA PRO A 228 11.64 -18.68 24.74
C PRO A 228 11.04 -19.01 23.37
N TYR A 229 10.70 -17.99 22.58
CA TYR A 229 10.33 -18.18 21.18
C TYR A 229 11.56 -18.68 20.42
N LYS A 230 11.39 -19.76 19.67
CA LYS A 230 12.43 -20.32 18.81
C LYS A 230 12.25 -19.78 17.39
N ILE A 231 13.34 -19.30 16.82
CA ILE A 231 13.40 -18.63 15.53
C ILE A 231 13.90 -19.65 14.53
N SER A 232 13.04 -20.02 13.56
CA SER A 232 13.37 -20.87 12.42
C SER A 232 13.65 -20.07 11.15
N GLU A 233 12.97 -18.93 10.97
CA GLU A 233 13.07 -18.09 9.77
C GLU A 233 13.25 -16.62 10.19
N PRO A 234 14.48 -16.10 10.22
CA PRO A 234 14.78 -14.77 10.76
C PRO A 234 14.31 -13.60 9.87
N VAL A 235 14.12 -13.85 8.57
CA VAL A 235 13.53 -12.89 7.64
C VAL A 235 12.01 -13.06 7.61
N ALA A 236 11.52 -14.20 7.11
CA ALA A 236 10.10 -14.43 6.89
C ALA A 236 9.26 -14.35 8.19
N GLY A 237 9.83 -14.73 9.33
CA GLY A 237 9.16 -14.61 10.63
C GLY A 237 8.87 -13.17 11.07
N ASN A 238 9.39 -12.15 10.39
CA ASN A 238 9.17 -10.75 10.71
C ASN A 238 8.33 -10.02 9.65
N TYR A 239 7.87 -10.72 8.61
CA TYR A 239 6.94 -10.17 7.62
C TYR A 239 5.51 -10.23 8.13
N TYR A 240 4.80 -9.12 7.99
CA TYR A 240 3.39 -8.96 8.36
C TYR A 240 2.59 -8.36 7.19
N PRO A 241 1.28 -8.61 7.12
CA PRO A 241 0.41 -7.93 6.16
C PRO A 241 0.42 -6.41 6.40
N VAL A 242 0.50 -5.66 5.31
CA VAL A 242 0.28 -4.22 5.26
C VAL A 242 -0.83 -4.00 4.23
N ASN A 243 -2.02 -3.63 4.69
CA ASN A 243 -3.15 -3.39 3.79
C ASN A 243 -3.33 -1.91 3.46
N ALA A 244 -2.81 -1.01 4.31
CA ALA A 244 -2.92 0.42 4.10
C ALA A 244 -1.70 1.20 4.58
N LEU A 245 -1.10 0.81 5.72
CA LEU A 245 0.01 1.56 6.29
C LEU A 245 0.94 0.76 7.22
N MET A 246 2.21 1.13 7.18
CA MET A 246 3.23 0.65 8.10
C MET A 246 4.12 1.83 8.53
N SER A 247 4.52 1.86 9.80
CA SER A 247 5.34 2.94 10.35
C SER A 247 6.36 2.46 11.38
N LEU A 248 7.36 3.30 11.63
CA LEU A 248 8.25 3.24 12.79
C LEU A 248 8.55 4.65 13.28
N ASP A 249 8.94 4.79 14.55
CA ASP A 249 9.23 6.09 15.17
C ASP A 249 10.42 5.98 16.14
N ASP A 250 11.03 7.12 16.46
CA ASP A 250 12.12 7.25 17.45
C ASP A 250 11.65 7.87 18.78
N GLY A 251 10.33 7.87 19.04
CA GLY A 251 9.71 8.57 20.16
C GLY A 251 9.50 10.08 19.95
N LYS A 252 9.98 10.66 18.84
CA LYS A 252 9.77 12.08 18.49
C LYS A 252 9.29 12.28 17.06
N HIS A 253 9.88 11.58 16.10
CA HIS A 253 9.56 11.62 14.68
C HIS A 253 9.09 10.24 14.21
N GLU A 254 8.13 10.22 13.30
CA GLU A 254 7.62 9.00 12.68
C GLU A 254 7.96 9.00 11.18
N LEU A 255 8.38 7.85 10.66
CA LEU A 255 8.35 7.52 9.25
C LEU A 255 7.17 6.59 9.01
N ALA A 256 6.16 7.05 8.28
CA ALA A 256 5.03 6.23 7.86
C ALA A 256 5.01 6.05 6.34
N VAL A 257 4.68 4.84 5.90
CA VAL A 257 4.53 4.48 4.50
C VAL A 257 3.11 4.00 4.27
N LEU A 258 2.37 4.75 3.46
CA LEU A 258 1.06 4.34 2.97
C LEU A 258 1.21 3.56 1.67
N THR A 259 0.41 2.50 1.51
CA THR A 259 0.43 1.60 0.35
C THR A 259 -0.89 1.66 -0.39
N ASP A 260 -0.87 1.66 -1.74
CA ASP A 260 -2.09 1.61 -2.56
C ASP A 260 -2.59 0.18 -2.86
N VAL A 261 -1.78 -0.83 -2.53
CA VAL A 261 -2.10 -2.24 -2.66
C VAL A 261 -1.65 -2.99 -1.41
N SER A 262 -2.30 -4.11 -1.10
CA SER A 262 -1.87 -4.95 0.02
C SER A 262 -0.53 -5.62 -0.29
N GLN A 263 0.40 -5.54 0.65
CA GLN A 263 1.76 -6.07 0.54
C GLN A 263 2.16 -6.78 1.83
N ALA A 264 3.30 -7.46 1.80
CA ALA A 264 3.96 -7.93 3.00
C ALA A 264 5.08 -6.94 3.35
N GLY A 265 5.19 -6.56 4.63
CA GLY A 265 6.21 -5.63 5.10
C GLY A 265 6.86 -6.05 6.42
N ALA A 266 8.10 -5.62 6.62
CA ALA A 266 8.90 -5.94 7.80
C ALA A 266 9.85 -4.79 8.18
N SER A 267 10.31 -4.79 9.44
CA SER A 267 11.49 -4.04 9.86
C SER A 267 12.52 -5.06 10.34
N LEU A 268 13.53 -5.33 9.52
CA LEU A 268 14.58 -6.32 9.81
C LEU A 268 15.85 -5.69 10.39
N GLN A 269 15.95 -4.37 10.31
CA GLN A 269 17.04 -3.56 10.87
C GLN A 269 16.43 -2.31 11.46
N ASP A 270 17.05 -1.80 12.53
CA ASP A 270 16.56 -0.61 13.20
C ASP A 270 16.50 0.58 12.25
N GLY A 271 15.41 1.36 12.34
CA GLY A 271 15.18 2.52 11.48
C GLY A 271 14.80 2.18 10.03
N SER A 272 14.60 0.90 9.69
CA SER A 272 14.26 0.48 8.32
C SER A 272 12.87 -0.14 8.20
N LEU A 273 12.20 0.12 7.08
CA LEU A 273 10.95 -0.52 6.66
C LEU A 273 11.17 -1.11 5.27
N GLU A 274 10.73 -2.34 5.05
CA GLU A 274 10.82 -2.96 3.73
C GLU A 274 9.49 -3.58 3.33
N PHE A 275 9.20 -3.53 2.03
CA PHE A 275 7.94 -3.95 1.42
C PHE A 275 8.23 -4.90 0.27
N MET A 276 7.68 -6.10 0.34
CA MET A 276 7.71 -7.05 -0.77
C MET A 276 6.68 -6.63 -1.82
N VAL A 277 7.18 -6.09 -2.94
CA VAL A 277 6.36 -5.48 -3.99
C VAL A 277 6.03 -6.44 -5.13
N HIS A 278 6.81 -7.51 -5.31
CA HIS A 278 6.56 -8.54 -6.32
C HIS A 278 7.24 -9.86 -5.97
N ARG A 279 6.74 -10.99 -6.48
CA ARG A 279 7.30 -12.33 -6.28
C ARG A 279 7.22 -13.11 -7.59
N ARG A 280 8.31 -13.73 -7.99
CA ARG A 280 8.35 -14.70 -9.08
C ARG A 280 9.20 -15.90 -8.66
N VAL A 281 8.55 -17.00 -8.30
CA VAL A 281 9.18 -18.16 -7.65
C VAL A 281 9.17 -19.39 -8.57
N GLN A 282 10.06 -20.35 -8.31
CA GLN A 282 10.31 -21.48 -9.21
C GLN A 282 9.66 -22.79 -8.76
N ALA A 283 9.01 -22.81 -7.58
CA ALA A 283 8.44 -24.03 -7.02
C ALA A 283 7.06 -23.79 -6.39
N ASP A 284 6.23 -24.84 -6.40
CA ASP A 284 5.07 -24.96 -5.52
C ASP A 284 5.54 -25.24 -4.08
N ASP A 285 4.86 -24.65 -3.11
CA ASP A 285 5.15 -24.79 -1.67
C ASP A 285 4.35 -25.91 -1.00
N SER A 286 3.60 -26.69 -1.79
CA SER A 286 2.86 -27.87 -1.34
C SER A 286 1.80 -27.54 -0.31
N ARG A 287 1.02 -26.50 -0.60
CA ARG A 287 -0.19 -26.09 0.16
C ARG A 287 -1.50 -26.26 -0.62
N GLY A 288 -1.44 -26.82 -1.83
CA GLY A 288 -2.59 -27.33 -2.56
C GLY A 288 -2.80 -26.70 -3.94
N VAL A 289 -2.19 -25.55 -4.23
CA VAL A 289 -2.30 -24.87 -5.53
C VAL A 289 -1.60 -25.64 -6.66
N GLN A 290 -0.50 -26.35 -6.35
CA GLN A 290 0.22 -27.23 -7.29
C GLN A 290 0.87 -26.50 -8.48
N GLU A 291 1.09 -25.20 -8.35
CA GLU A 291 1.72 -24.35 -9.36
C GLU A 291 2.72 -23.40 -8.67
N PRO A 292 3.92 -23.20 -9.26
CA PRO A 292 4.78 -22.10 -8.85
C PRO A 292 4.09 -20.75 -9.06
N LEU A 293 4.33 -19.79 -8.16
CA LEU A 293 3.94 -18.39 -8.39
C LEU A 293 4.87 -17.76 -9.44
N ASN A 294 4.60 -18.05 -10.72
CA ASN A 294 5.40 -17.67 -11.88
C ASN A 294 4.53 -16.98 -12.94
N GLU A 295 3.85 -15.91 -12.56
CA GLU A 295 2.93 -15.18 -13.43
C GLU A 295 3.66 -14.59 -14.66
N THR A 296 3.05 -14.78 -15.84
CA THR A 296 3.57 -14.26 -17.11
C THR A 296 2.47 -13.52 -17.87
N MET A 297 2.88 -12.57 -18.70
CA MET A 297 2.03 -11.90 -19.69
C MET A 297 2.56 -12.26 -21.07
N CYS A 298 1.68 -12.76 -21.94
CA CYS A 298 2.04 -13.21 -23.28
C CYS A 298 1.36 -12.35 -24.34
N GLY A 299 2.13 -11.89 -25.32
CA GLY A 299 1.64 -11.36 -26.58
C GLY A 299 1.75 -12.44 -27.64
N CYS A 300 0.63 -13.03 -28.04
CA CYS A 300 0.58 -13.97 -29.17
C CYS A 300 0.25 -13.18 -30.43
N ASN A 301 1.24 -12.96 -31.29
CA ASN A 301 1.03 -12.28 -32.56
C ASN A 301 1.42 -13.21 -33.71
N ASP A 302 0.45 -13.55 -34.54
CA ASP A 302 0.71 -13.66 -35.97
C ASP A 302 0.71 -12.23 -36.51
N ILE A 303 1.88 -11.72 -36.91
CA ILE A 303 1.98 -10.44 -37.63
C ILE A 303 1.06 -10.54 -38.87
N GLY A 304 -0.09 -9.85 -38.86
CA GLY A 304 -1.05 -9.81 -39.95
C GLY A 304 -2.40 -10.52 -39.72
N ALA A 305 -2.67 -11.09 -38.54
CA ALA A 305 -3.98 -11.65 -38.24
C ALA A 305 -5.07 -10.56 -38.09
N ALA A 306 -6.29 -10.86 -38.54
CA ALA A 306 -7.44 -9.98 -38.34
C ALA A 306 -7.75 -9.86 -36.83
N PRO A 307 -8.19 -8.67 -36.33
CA PRO A 307 -8.59 -8.51 -34.93
C PRO A 307 -9.60 -9.57 -34.50
N GLY A 308 -9.31 -10.32 -33.44
CA GLY A 308 -10.16 -11.39 -32.91
C GLY A 308 -9.90 -12.80 -33.48
N ALA A 309 -8.92 -12.98 -34.37
CA ALA A 309 -8.46 -14.29 -34.81
C ALA A 309 -7.08 -14.61 -34.21
N MET A 310 -6.93 -15.78 -33.58
CA MET A 310 -5.60 -16.36 -33.35
C MET A 310 -5.14 -16.93 -34.69
N GLY A 311 -4.01 -16.47 -35.19
CA GLY A 311 -3.49 -16.95 -36.47
C GLY A 311 -2.99 -18.41 -36.39
N ALA A 312 -2.35 -18.88 -37.46
CA ALA A 312 -1.92 -20.28 -37.59
C ALA A 312 -0.87 -20.71 -36.54
N HIS A 313 -0.18 -19.73 -35.92
CA HIS A 313 0.82 -19.93 -34.85
C HIS A 313 0.43 -19.22 -33.54
N GLY A 314 -0.87 -19.11 -33.25
CA GLY A 314 -1.37 -18.50 -32.02
C GLY A 314 -1.48 -19.45 -30.82
N HIS A 315 -0.82 -20.61 -30.82
CA HIS A 315 -0.89 -21.58 -29.72
C HIS A 315 0.34 -21.49 -28.82
N GLU A 316 0.14 -21.61 -27.51
CA GLU A 316 1.26 -21.68 -26.56
C GLU A 316 2.21 -22.84 -26.93
N GLY A 317 3.47 -22.53 -27.25
CA GLY A 317 4.51 -23.52 -27.58
C GLY A 317 4.87 -23.69 -29.06
N ASP A 318 4.21 -22.99 -29.99
CA ASP A 318 4.57 -23.01 -31.43
C ASP A 318 5.60 -21.94 -31.83
N GLY A 319 6.03 -21.08 -30.89
CA GLY A 319 6.98 -20.00 -31.11
C GLY A 319 6.34 -18.68 -31.57
N GLY A 320 5.02 -18.57 -31.67
CA GLY A 320 4.31 -17.33 -32.01
C GLY A 320 3.90 -16.45 -30.82
N CYS A 321 4.05 -16.94 -29.58
CA CYS A 321 3.78 -16.19 -28.36
C CYS A 321 5.07 -15.73 -27.67
N GLU A 322 5.22 -14.42 -27.48
CA GLU A 322 6.27 -13.83 -26.65
C GLU A 322 5.73 -13.63 -25.23
N CYS A 323 6.25 -14.38 -24.26
CA CYS A 323 5.86 -14.31 -22.85
C CYS A 323 6.96 -13.69 -21.99
N ALA A 324 6.59 -12.70 -21.18
CA ALA A 324 7.46 -12.09 -20.18
C ALA A 324 6.90 -12.29 -18.77
N GLY A 325 7.74 -12.21 -17.74
CA GLY A 325 7.24 -12.18 -16.36
C GLY A 325 6.33 -10.97 -16.13
N LEU A 326 5.27 -11.12 -15.34
CA LEU A 326 4.36 -10.03 -15.05
C LEU A 326 5.11 -8.81 -14.48
N THR A 327 4.79 -7.61 -14.96
CA THR A 327 5.28 -6.35 -14.42
C THR A 327 4.23 -5.73 -13.50
N MET A 328 4.62 -5.42 -12.28
CA MET A 328 3.76 -4.77 -11.29
C MET A 328 4.17 -3.31 -11.12
N ARG A 329 3.17 -2.45 -10.92
CA ARG A 329 3.36 -1.04 -10.56
C ARG A 329 2.45 -0.70 -9.40
N GLY A 330 2.96 0.07 -8.45
CA GLY A 330 2.19 0.61 -7.34
C GLY A 330 2.88 1.82 -6.72
N ARG A 331 2.30 2.34 -5.64
CA ARG A 331 2.74 3.60 -5.03
C ARG A 331 2.87 3.47 -3.53
N HIS A 332 3.94 4.05 -3.02
CA HIS A 332 4.11 4.33 -1.61
C HIS A 332 4.07 5.84 -1.38
N TRP A 333 3.27 6.30 -0.42
CA TRP A 333 3.34 7.68 0.05
C TRP A 333 4.09 7.71 1.38
N LEU A 334 5.25 8.37 1.38
CA LEU A 334 6.11 8.53 2.55
C LEU A 334 5.71 9.79 3.29
N LEU A 335 5.46 9.65 4.59
CA LEU A 335 5.26 10.74 5.52
C LEU A 335 6.40 10.73 6.53
N PHE A 336 7.01 11.89 6.75
CA PHE A 336 8.06 12.05 7.75
C PHE A 336 7.93 13.41 8.43
N ASP A 337 7.67 13.39 9.74
CA ASP A 337 7.54 14.57 10.58
C ASP A 337 7.55 14.16 12.07
N THR A 338 7.21 15.08 12.98
CA THR A 338 6.84 14.74 14.36
C THR A 338 5.67 13.75 14.39
N ILE A 339 5.63 12.92 15.43
CA ILE A 339 4.59 11.88 15.60
C ILE A 339 3.18 12.46 15.44
N ASP A 340 2.88 13.58 16.10
CA ASP A 340 1.55 14.21 16.03
C ASP A 340 1.17 14.63 14.61
N ASN A 341 2.09 15.23 13.86
CA ASN A 341 1.84 15.68 12.49
C ASN A 341 1.64 14.50 11.53
N VAL A 342 2.44 13.43 11.67
CA VAL A 342 2.26 12.22 10.86
C VAL A 342 0.94 11.54 11.21
N HIS A 343 0.60 11.42 12.49
CA HIS A 343 -0.66 10.85 12.93
C HIS A 343 -1.87 11.63 12.40
N ALA A 344 -1.83 12.96 12.42
CA ALA A 344 -2.90 13.82 11.88
C ALA A 344 -3.11 13.66 10.37
N ALA A 345 -2.06 13.32 9.62
CA ALA A 345 -2.10 13.21 8.16
C ALA A 345 -2.34 11.79 7.66
N ARG A 346 -1.74 10.76 8.28
CA ARG A 346 -1.70 9.39 7.73
C ARG A 346 -3.07 8.77 7.52
N ARG A 347 -4.04 9.06 8.38
CA ARG A 347 -5.41 8.51 8.26
C ARG A 347 -6.16 9.10 7.09
N THR A 348 -6.12 10.42 6.93
CA THR A 348 -6.82 11.11 5.84
C THR A 348 -6.13 10.88 4.49
N LEU A 349 -4.80 10.79 4.47
CA LEU A 349 -4.04 10.43 3.27
C LEU A 349 -4.25 8.96 2.86
N SER A 350 -4.38 8.03 3.82
CA SER A 350 -4.77 6.65 3.54
C SER A 350 -6.14 6.57 2.84
N GLU A 351 -7.08 7.44 3.22
CA GLU A 351 -8.35 7.56 2.50
C GLU A 351 -8.17 8.12 1.09
N ALA A 352 -7.35 9.16 0.93
CA ALA A 352 -7.12 9.78 -0.37
C ALA A 352 -6.43 8.86 -1.39
N ILE A 353 -5.52 7.99 -0.95
CA ILE A 353 -4.84 7.03 -1.84
C ILE A 353 -5.77 5.88 -2.26
N ASN A 354 -6.64 5.42 -1.37
CA ASN A 354 -7.58 4.31 -1.63
C ASN A 354 -8.85 4.76 -2.37
N PHE A 355 -9.27 6.02 -2.19
CA PHE A 355 -10.47 6.60 -2.80
C PHE A 355 -10.12 7.89 -3.56
N PRO A 356 -9.30 7.82 -4.63
CA PRO A 356 -8.94 8.98 -5.41
C PRO A 356 -10.15 9.57 -6.15
N PRO A 357 -10.09 10.83 -6.61
CA PRO A 357 -11.12 11.41 -7.46
C PRO A 357 -11.37 10.56 -8.71
N LEU A 358 -12.64 10.26 -8.98
CA LEU A 358 -13.03 9.60 -10.23
C LEU A 358 -13.10 10.63 -11.36
N LEU A 359 -12.34 10.40 -12.43
CA LEU A 359 -12.33 11.26 -13.61
C LEU A 359 -13.32 10.71 -14.65
N ALA A 360 -14.17 11.59 -15.20
CA ALA A 360 -15.07 11.28 -16.30
C ALA A 360 -14.73 12.17 -17.51
N PHE A 361 -14.61 11.56 -18.68
CA PHE A 361 -14.26 12.24 -19.93
C PHE A 361 -15.43 12.13 -20.92
N SER A 362 -15.71 13.20 -21.66
CA SER A 362 -16.76 13.26 -22.67
C SER A 362 -16.20 13.85 -23.97
N SER A 363 -16.61 13.28 -25.11
CA SER A 363 -16.29 13.83 -26.43
C SER A 363 -17.14 15.05 -26.79
N VAL A 364 -18.25 15.26 -26.08
CA VAL A 364 -19.09 16.46 -26.20
C VAL A 364 -18.66 17.45 -25.12
N GLN A 365 -18.53 18.72 -25.50
CA GLN A 365 -18.27 19.81 -24.56
C GLN A 365 -19.37 19.80 -23.48
N PRO A 366 -19.04 19.50 -22.22
CA PRO A 366 -20.03 19.51 -21.16
C PRO A 366 -20.56 20.94 -20.98
N ALA A 367 -21.86 21.08 -20.71
CA ALA A 367 -22.40 22.37 -20.30
C ALA A 367 -21.63 22.88 -19.06
N GLN A 368 -21.49 24.20 -18.91
CA GLN A 368 -20.92 24.75 -17.67
C GLN A 368 -21.83 24.35 -16.51
N HIS A 369 -21.35 23.45 -15.67
CA HIS A 369 -22.02 23.04 -14.44
C HIS A 369 -21.30 23.66 -13.25
N THR A 370 -22.06 24.28 -12.36
CA THR A 370 -21.58 24.66 -11.03
C THR A 370 -21.25 23.38 -10.25
N PRO A 371 -20.10 23.29 -9.56
CA PRO A 371 -19.81 22.15 -8.68
C PRO A 371 -20.96 21.93 -7.69
N THR A 372 -21.54 20.72 -7.69
CA THR A 372 -22.61 20.34 -6.79
C THR A 372 -22.10 19.34 -5.75
N SER A 373 -22.48 19.54 -4.49
CA SER A 373 -22.26 18.56 -3.42
C SER A 373 -23.57 17.85 -3.10
N ALA A 374 -23.53 16.52 -2.93
CA ALA A 374 -24.66 15.74 -2.44
C ALA A 374 -24.88 15.88 -0.92
N VAL A 375 -23.94 16.48 -0.21
CA VAL A 375 -24.03 16.75 1.25
C VAL A 375 -24.02 18.26 1.51
N SER A 376 -24.74 18.70 2.55
CA SER A 376 -24.85 20.11 2.96
C SER A 376 -23.70 20.58 3.86
N ALA A 377 -22.97 19.64 4.47
CA ALA A 377 -21.83 19.94 5.31
C ALA A 377 -20.77 18.84 5.19
N ALA A 378 -19.50 19.23 5.30
CA ALA A 378 -18.40 18.27 5.39
C ALA A 378 -18.49 17.46 6.69
N LEU A 379 -18.07 16.20 6.63
CA LEU A 379 -17.86 15.40 7.83
C LEU A 379 -16.68 15.94 8.64
N PRO A 380 -16.66 15.73 9.96
CA PRO A 380 -15.48 16.00 10.77
C PRO A 380 -14.25 15.24 10.24
N PRO A 381 -13.03 15.79 10.39
CA PRO A 381 -11.81 15.21 9.80
C PRO A 381 -11.42 13.84 10.36
N ASN A 382 -12.00 13.43 11.49
CA ASN A 382 -11.83 12.11 12.10
C ASN A 382 -12.95 11.11 11.76
N VAL A 383 -13.87 11.47 10.85
CA VAL A 383 -15.00 10.63 10.43
C VAL A 383 -14.95 10.34 8.94
N LYS A 384 -15.15 9.07 8.59
CA LYS A 384 -15.31 8.58 7.22
C LYS A 384 -16.73 8.11 6.96
N LEU A 385 -17.27 8.47 5.80
CA LEU A 385 -18.41 7.79 5.19
C LEU A 385 -17.93 6.49 4.56
N VAL A 386 -18.18 5.36 5.23
CA VAL A 386 -17.73 4.03 4.78
C VAL A 386 -18.69 3.45 3.74
N THR A 387 -19.98 3.70 3.91
CA THR A 387 -21.01 3.15 3.02
C THR A 387 -22.18 4.10 2.96
N ILE A 388 -22.63 4.41 1.76
CA ILE A 388 -24.01 4.81 1.47
C ILE A 388 -24.47 3.98 0.28
N THR A 389 -25.49 3.16 0.44
CA THR A 389 -25.91 2.23 -0.63
C THR A 389 -27.39 1.88 -0.59
N SER A 390 -27.97 1.74 -1.78
CA SER A 390 -29.31 1.24 -2.04
C SER A 390 -29.37 -0.26 -2.31
N ASN A 391 -28.23 -0.98 -2.28
CA ASN A 391 -28.15 -2.41 -2.59
C ASN A 391 -29.11 -3.29 -1.76
N TYR A 392 -29.52 -2.81 -0.59
CA TYR A 392 -30.40 -3.54 0.34
C TYR A 392 -31.79 -2.90 0.48
N ALA A 393 -32.11 -1.84 -0.28
CA ALA A 393 -33.32 -1.06 -0.08
C ALA A 393 -34.59 -1.86 -0.35
N SER A 394 -34.60 -2.74 -1.36
CA SER A 394 -35.75 -3.58 -1.71
C SER A 394 -36.20 -4.51 -0.57
N PHE A 395 -35.25 -4.98 0.25
CA PHE A 395 -35.51 -5.86 1.40
C PHE A 395 -35.65 -5.09 2.74
N ASN A 396 -35.45 -3.77 2.73
CA ASN A 396 -35.49 -2.90 3.91
C ASN A 396 -36.51 -1.77 3.78
N GLY A 397 -37.57 -1.97 2.97
CA GLY A 397 -38.66 -1.01 2.83
C GLY A 397 -38.21 0.34 2.26
N GLY A 398 -37.28 0.33 1.31
CA GLY A 398 -36.73 1.53 0.66
C GLY A 398 -35.59 2.22 1.44
N LYS A 399 -35.26 1.77 2.66
CA LYS A 399 -34.20 2.36 3.46
C LYS A 399 -32.81 2.09 2.86
N LEU A 400 -31.97 3.11 2.83
CA LEU A 400 -30.56 3.00 2.42
C LEU A 400 -29.71 2.60 3.62
N MET A 401 -28.63 1.87 3.35
CA MET A 401 -27.63 1.57 4.36
C MET A 401 -26.59 2.70 4.43
N LEU A 402 -26.40 3.24 5.63
CA LEU A 402 -25.42 4.27 5.95
C LEU A 402 -24.41 3.72 6.97
N ARG A 403 -23.11 3.84 6.71
CA ARG A 403 -22.04 3.52 7.67
C ARG A 403 -21.09 4.69 7.85
N LEU A 404 -20.85 5.04 9.10
CA LEU A 404 -19.83 6.01 9.50
C LEU A 404 -18.78 5.31 10.36
N SER A 405 -17.51 5.64 10.14
CA SER A 405 -16.39 5.15 10.96
C SER A 405 -15.59 6.31 11.51
N HIS A 406 -15.14 6.17 12.76
CA HIS A 406 -14.04 6.97 13.27
C HIS A 406 -12.71 6.46 12.70
N LEU A 407 -11.82 7.35 12.29
CA LEU A 407 -10.56 7.01 11.61
C LEU A 407 -9.42 6.63 12.58
N TYR A 408 -9.38 7.25 13.76
CA TYR A 408 -8.27 7.14 14.69
C TYR A 408 -8.53 6.11 15.80
N GLN A 409 -7.46 5.46 16.28
CA GLN A 409 -7.47 4.63 17.49
C GLN A 409 -7.27 5.47 18.74
N VAL A 410 -7.67 4.92 19.90
CA VAL A 410 -7.54 5.63 21.18
C VAL A 410 -6.09 6.00 21.44
N GLY A 411 -5.84 7.25 21.82
CA GLY A 411 -4.50 7.76 22.13
C GLY A 411 -3.62 8.06 20.91
N GLU A 412 -4.13 7.90 19.68
CA GLU A 412 -3.33 8.15 18.47
C GLU A 412 -3.00 9.62 18.27
N HIS A 413 -3.92 10.54 18.56
CA HIS A 413 -3.70 11.97 18.38
C HIS A 413 -4.47 12.77 19.44
N PRO A 414 -3.88 13.80 20.07
CA PRO A 414 -4.47 14.50 21.21
C PRO A 414 -5.87 15.07 20.96
N THR A 415 -6.16 15.51 19.72
CA THR A 415 -7.43 16.16 19.37
C THR A 415 -8.26 15.43 18.31
N LEU A 416 -7.69 14.44 17.62
CA LEU A 416 -8.36 13.72 16.53
C LEU A 416 -8.80 12.32 16.94
N ALA A 417 -8.15 11.75 17.97
CA ALA A 417 -8.51 10.47 18.58
C ALA A 417 -9.50 10.63 19.75
N VAL A 418 -10.48 11.52 19.61
CA VAL A 418 -11.49 11.81 20.64
C VAL A 418 -12.91 11.59 20.09
N PRO A 419 -13.91 11.25 20.93
CA PRO A 419 -15.29 11.09 20.49
C PRO A 419 -15.78 12.33 19.74
N VAL A 420 -16.53 12.10 18.67
CA VAL A 420 -17.07 13.16 17.82
C VAL A 420 -18.55 12.93 17.58
N GLU A 421 -19.36 13.98 17.75
CA GLU A 421 -20.78 13.98 17.41
C GLU A 421 -20.98 14.47 15.98
N VAL A 422 -21.76 13.73 15.20
CA VAL A 422 -22.20 14.11 13.86
C VAL A 422 -23.71 14.29 13.87
N ASP A 423 -24.18 15.44 13.39
CA ASP A 423 -25.59 15.69 13.10
C ASP A 423 -25.90 15.24 11.68
N LEU A 424 -26.65 14.13 11.56
CA LEU A 424 -26.97 13.52 10.27
C LEU A 424 -27.82 14.45 9.40
N LYS A 425 -28.73 15.25 9.97
CA LYS A 425 -29.55 16.20 9.18
C LYS A 425 -28.73 17.37 8.67
N LYS A 426 -27.69 17.78 9.41
CA LYS A 426 -26.76 18.81 8.97
C LYS A 426 -25.90 18.35 7.78
N VAL A 427 -25.44 17.09 7.80
CA VAL A 427 -24.62 16.52 6.72
C VAL A 427 -25.48 16.15 5.51
N PHE A 428 -26.53 15.36 5.73
CA PHE A 428 -27.46 14.88 4.70
C PHE A 428 -28.74 15.72 4.70
N GLY A 429 -28.61 17.01 4.40
CA GLY A 429 -29.73 17.95 4.32
C GLY A 429 -29.90 18.58 2.94
N ALA A 430 -29.20 18.05 1.92
CA ALA A 430 -29.24 18.59 0.57
C ALA A 430 -30.52 18.13 -0.12
N SER A 431 -31.03 18.91 -1.08
CA SER A 431 -32.32 18.66 -1.75
C SER A 431 -32.44 17.31 -2.46
N HIS A 432 -31.32 16.66 -2.76
CA HIS A 432 -31.25 15.37 -3.45
C HIS A 432 -30.79 14.21 -2.54
N LEU A 433 -30.47 14.50 -1.27
CA LEU A 433 -30.02 13.51 -0.31
C LEU A 433 -30.32 14.00 1.12
N SER A 434 -31.61 14.10 1.44
CA SER A 434 -32.07 14.58 2.75
C SER A 434 -32.46 13.41 3.64
N ILE A 435 -31.80 13.24 4.79
CA ILE A 435 -32.10 12.16 5.74
C ILE A 435 -33.31 12.50 6.63
N GLU A 436 -34.30 11.62 6.66
CA GLU A 436 -35.54 11.81 7.43
C GLU A 436 -35.53 11.05 8.75
N SER A 437 -35.01 9.82 8.72
CA SER A 437 -34.91 8.93 9.87
C SER A 437 -33.77 7.94 9.69
N ALA A 438 -33.30 7.36 10.79
CA ALA A 438 -32.33 6.29 10.80
C ALA A 438 -32.61 5.34 11.97
N VAL A 439 -32.35 4.05 11.77
CA VAL A 439 -32.36 3.03 12.81
C VAL A 439 -30.99 2.39 12.86
N GLU A 440 -30.40 2.33 14.05
CA GLU A 440 -29.09 1.71 14.22
C GLU A 440 -29.19 0.18 14.23
N THR A 441 -28.26 -0.46 13.53
CA THR A 441 -28.24 -1.91 13.29
C THR A 441 -26.85 -2.49 13.59
N THR A 442 -26.78 -3.82 13.58
CA THR A 442 -25.50 -4.55 13.54
C THR A 442 -24.66 -4.15 12.32
N LEU A 443 -23.37 -4.47 12.30
CA LEU A 443 -22.48 -4.11 11.18
C LEU A 443 -22.98 -4.59 9.80
N THR A 444 -23.60 -5.77 9.77
CA THR A 444 -24.18 -6.37 8.56
C THR A 444 -25.58 -5.83 8.24
N GLY A 445 -26.18 -5.01 9.09
CA GLY A 445 -27.50 -4.41 8.90
C GLY A 445 -28.68 -5.37 9.09
N ASN A 446 -28.46 -6.58 9.64
CA ASN A 446 -29.47 -7.63 9.68
C ASN A 446 -30.31 -7.67 10.96
N GLN A 447 -29.92 -6.93 12.00
CA GLN A 447 -30.63 -6.84 13.27
C GLN A 447 -30.58 -5.42 13.80
N GLU A 448 -31.68 -4.95 14.39
CA GLU A 448 -31.63 -3.74 15.21
C GLU A 448 -30.65 -3.93 16.37
N LEU A 449 -29.83 -2.92 16.59
CA LEU A 449 -28.73 -3.01 17.53
C LEU A 449 -29.20 -3.28 18.96
N THR A 450 -30.21 -2.55 19.43
CA THR A 450 -30.72 -2.66 20.81
C THR A 450 -31.35 -4.04 21.08
N ALA A 451 -31.95 -4.65 20.07
CA ALA A 451 -32.48 -6.00 20.14
C ALA A 451 -31.36 -7.06 20.16
N TRP A 452 -30.27 -6.83 19.41
CA TRP A 452 -29.09 -7.69 19.41
C TRP A 452 -28.32 -7.62 20.73
N GLU A 453 -28.13 -6.43 21.31
CA GLU A 453 -27.40 -6.24 22.58
C GLU A 453 -28.03 -7.01 23.74
N LYS A 454 -29.37 -7.10 23.80
CA LYS A 454 -30.09 -7.90 24.80
C LYS A 454 -29.82 -9.41 24.73
N LYS A 455 -29.34 -9.90 23.59
CA LYS A 455 -29.06 -11.33 23.34
C LYS A 455 -27.58 -11.66 23.49
N LYS A 456 -26.72 -10.68 23.81
CA LYS A 456 -25.28 -10.87 23.86
C LYS A 456 -24.90 -11.83 24.99
N HIS A 457 -24.10 -12.85 24.67
CA HIS A 457 -23.55 -13.74 25.69
C HIS A 457 -22.52 -13.02 26.55
N HIS A 458 -22.63 -13.22 27.86
CA HIS A 458 -21.65 -12.75 28.84
C HIS A 458 -20.69 -13.88 29.16
N TRP A 459 -19.45 -13.73 28.71
CA TRP A 459 -18.38 -14.72 28.96
C TRP A 459 -17.65 -14.38 30.25
N GLN A 460 -17.36 -15.41 31.05
CA GLN A 460 -16.39 -15.30 32.14
C GLN A 460 -15.00 -15.44 31.53
N THR A 461 -14.20 -14.39 31.58
CA THR A 461 -12.83 -14.38 31.05
C THR A 461 -11.83 -14.40 32.20
N HIS A 462 -10.65 -14.98 31.98
CA HIS A 462 -9.53 -14.82 32.90
C HIS A 462 -9.15 -13.34 33.05
N ALA A 463 -8.61 -12.99 34.22
CA ALA A 463 -8.06 -11.65 34.42
C ALA A 463 -6.93 -11.41 33.40
N ALA A 464 -6.90 -10.19 32.85
CA ALA A 464 -5.79 -9.75 32.02
C ALA A 464 -4.46 -9.92 32.78
N ASN A 465 -3.41 -10.37 32.11
CA ASN A 465 -2.08 -10.44 32.72
C ASN A 465 -1.51 -9.02 32.96
N ALA A 466 -0.44 -8.90 33.73
CA ALA A 466 0.15 -7.59 34.09
C ALA A 466 0.52 -6.73 32.88
N GLU A 467 0.98 -7.35 31.79
CA GLU A 467 1.33 -6.67 30.53
C GLU A 467 0.09 -6.08 29.83
N ALA A 468 -0.99 -6.87 29.72
CA ALA A 468 -2.27 -6.41 29.19
C ALA A 468 -2.92 -5.36 30.11
N GLN A 469 -2.78 -5.48 31.43
CA GLN A 469 -3.25 -4.48 32.38
C GLN A 469 -2.50 -3.15 32.24
N ALA A 470 -1.17 -3.17 32.10
CA ALA A 470 -0.36 -1.98 31.87
C ALA A 470 -0.72 -1.30 30.54
N GLY A 471 -0.86 -2.08 29.47
CA GLY A 471 -1.34 -1.57 28.17
C GLY A 471 -2.74 -0.97 28.27
N HIS A 472 -3.64 -1.57 29.05
CA HIS A 472 -4.98 -1.03 29.28
C HIS A 472 -4.99 0.24 30.13
N ALA A 473 -4.09 0.37 31.12
CA ALA A 473 -3.99 1.55 31.98
C ALA A 473 -3.43 2.76 31.21
N ALA A 474 -2.45 2.54 30.33
CA ALA A 474 -1.83 3.60 29.52
C ALA A 474 -2.82 4.28 28.55
N VAL A 475 -3.86 3.58 28.10
CA VAL A 475 -4.84 4.05 27.10
C VAL A 475 -6.01 4.83 27.73
N GLY A 476 -6.09 4.92 29.07
CA GLY A 476 -7.10 5.75 29.74
C GLY A 476 -8.55 5.36 29.41
N LYS A 477 -8.89 4.06 29.56
CA LYS A 477 -10.17 3.45 29.12
C LYS A 477 -11.45 4.21 29.48
N ALA A 478 -11.49 4.98 30.58
CA ALA A 478 -12.73 5.52 31.12
C ALA A 478 -13.47 6.46 30.15
N ALA A 479 -12.76 7.31 29.39
CA ALA A 479 -13.40 8.29 28.51
C ALA A 479 -13.95 7.69 27.20
N PHE A 480 -13.45 6.52 26.79
CA PHE A 480 -13.76 5.90 25.48
C PHE A 480 -14.48 4.56 25.59
N GLY A 481 -14.59 3.99 26.81
CA GLY A 481 -15.09 2.64 27.05
C GLY A 481 -16.60 2.47 26.83
N GLU A 482 -17.38 3.50 27.15
CA GLU A 482 -18.84 3.44 27.06
C GLU A 482 -19.36 3.97 25.74
N ARG A 483 -20.28 3.22 25.14
CA ARG A 483 -20.89 3.56 23.87
C ARG A 483 -22.03 4.53 24.09
N VAL A 484 -22.04 5.65 23.36
CA VAL A 484 -23.15 6.61 23.42
C VAL A 484 -24.33 6.07 22.60
N PRO A 485 -25.51 5.83 23.21
CA PRO A 485 -26.70 5.37 22.50
C PRO A 485 -27.06 6.31 21.35
N PHE A 486 -27.50 5.75 20.22
CA PHE A 486 -27.95 6.56 19.09
C PHE A 486 -29.26 7.29 19.42
N SER A 487 -29.33 8.57 19.09
CA SER A 487 -30.55 9.37 19.17
C SER A 487 -30.64 10.31 17.97
N PHE A 488 -31.47 9.96 16.99
CA PHE A 488 -31.57 10.71 15.74
C PHE A 488 -31.91 12.20 15.98
N PRO A 489 -31.24 13.15 15.30
CA PRO A 489 -30.28 12.96 14.19
C PRO A 489 -28.81 12.84 14.62
N LYS A 490 -28.52 12.76 15.91
CA LYS A 490 -27.15 12.81 16.44
C LYS A 490 -26.55 11.42 16.60
N VAL A 491 -25.34 11.26 16.09
CA VAL A 491 -24.52 10.06 16.27
C VAL A 491 -23.16 10.44 16.82
N THR A 492 -22.79 9.88 17.96
CA THR A 492 -21.42 9.97 18.47
C THR A 492 -20.60 8.78 18.01
N LEU A 493 -19.41 9.03 17.46
CA LEU A 493 -18.44 8.01 17.09
C LEU A 493 -17.25 8.11 18.02
N ARG A 494 -16.90 7.00 18.67
CA ARG A 494 -15.67 6.89 19.47
C ARG A 494 -14.51 6.43 18.58
N PRO A 495 -13.25 6.58 19.03
CA PRO A 495 -12.11 6.04 18.30
C PRO A 495 -12.32 4.59 17.84
N MET A 496 -11.99 4.32 16.57
CA MET A 496 -12.18 3.06 15.83
C MET A 496 -13.62 2.53 15.67
N GLU A 497 -14.63 3.22 16.21
CA GLU A 497 -16.02 2.77 16.13
C GLU A 497 -16.58 2.88 14.70
N VAL A 498 -17.29 1.84 14.28
CA VAL A 498 -18.08 1.82 13.03
C VAL A 498 -19.55 1.65 13.42
N ARG A 499 -20.40 2.58 12.99
CA ARG A 499 -21.86 2.53 13.25
C ARG A 499 -22.61 2.39 11.94
N THR A 500 -23.57 1.47 11.92
CA THR A 500 -24.36 1.10 10.73
C THR A 500 -25.83 1.43 10.96
N PHE A 501 -26.44 2.08 9.98
CA PHE A 501 -27.82 2.55 10.04
C PHE A 501 -28.58 2.10 8.79
N LEU A 502 -29.86 1.77 8.97
CA LEU A 502 -30.84 1.77 7.89
C LEU A 502 -31.61 3.08 7.97
N ALA A 503 -31.49 3.92 6.94
CA ALA A 503 -31.97 5.28 6.93
C ALA A 503 -32.92 5.56 5.75
N THR A 504 -33.94 6.37 6.01
CA THR A 504 -34.83 6.89 4.97
C THR A 504 -34.29 8.21 4.46
N PHE A 505 -34.16 8.34 3.15
CA PHE A 505 -33.75 9.56 2.46
C PHE A 505 -34.86 10.02 1.51
N HIS A 506 -34.95 11.33 1.30
CA HIS A 506 -35.76 12.00 0.28
C HIS A 506 -34.85 12.72 -0.73
#